data_AF-A0A6I1ZS36-F1
#
_entry.id   AF-A0A6I1ZS36-F1
#
_cell.length_a   1.000
_cell.length_b   1.000
_cell.length_c   1.000
_cell.angle_alpha   90.00
_cell.angle_beta   90.00
_cell.angle_gamma   90.00
#
_symmetry.space_group_name_H-M   'P 1'
#
loop_
_entity.id
_entity.type
_entity.pdbx_description
1 polymer ?
#
loop_
_entity_poly.entity_id
_entity_poly.type
_entity_poly.pdbx_seq_one_letter_code
_entity_poly.pdbx_strand_id
1 'polypeptide(L)'
;MISHPHLVKRALWKNLLRIGGIVWVPLLLLSTLHGQFYFGRNKIQYEQFDWQVLITPHFQVFYYPVEEPLARAAAFWAEETYGELEQKFNHTLARRVPLVIYSNHLHFQQTNTIPYLIPEGVGGFFEFVKGRVVLPNNGSMYDFRKVIRHELVHVFMYAKINAKAQQAGTWNYRHPPLWFTEGLAEWWSTGWDTEAEMVIRDALLHDHLLPLGSMS
;
A
#
# COMPACT_ATOMS: atom_id res chain seq x y z
N MET A 1 -68.25 17.39 16.87
CA MET A 1 -68.28 17.20 18.34
C MET A 1 -67.70 15.81 18.62
N ILE A 2 -66.66 15.61 19.45
CA ILE A 2 -66.41 16.09 20.83
C ILE A 2 -67.42 15.41 21.78
N SER A 3 -67.04 14.57 22.76
CA SER A 3 -65.69 14.11 23.19
C SER A 3 -65.72 12.76 23.97
N HIS A 4 -64.52 12.22 24.23
CA HIS A 4 -64.17 11.32 25.36
C HIS A 4 -64.46 11.97 26.76
N PRO A 5 -64.28 11.32 27.95
CA PRO A 5 -63.45 10.12 28.27
C PRO A 5 -64.13 9.14 29.29
N HIS A 6 -63.52 8.32 30.19
CA HIS A 6 -62.13 8.02 30.67
C HIS A 6 -62.09 6.65 31.45
N LEU A 7 -61.02 5.85 31.31
CA LEU A 7 -60.34 5.03 32.38
C LEU A 7 -61.12 3.84 33.06
N VAL A 8 -60.56 2.76 33.68
CA VAL A 8 -59.16 2.35 34.00
C VAL A 8 -58.96 0.84 34.37
N LYS A 9 -57.73 0.31 34.13
CA LYS A 9 -57.01 -0.86 34.76
C LYS A 9 -57.53 -2.32 34.68
N ARG A 10 -56.59 -3.18 34.20
CA ARG A 10 -56.14 -4.52 34.74
C ARG A 10 -57.15 -5.69 34.73
N ALA A 11 -56.76 -6.98 34.68
CA ALA A 11 -55.55 -7.71 34.24
C ALA A 11 -55.84 -9.23 34.36
N LEU A 12 -54.82 -10.09 34.16
CA LEU A 12 -54.73 -11.55 34.47
C LEU A 12 -54.95 -12.54 33.32
N TRP A 13 -53.91 -12.74 32.51
CA TRP A 13 -53.60 -14.05 31.90
C TRP A 13 -52.20 -14.48 32.33
N LYS A 14 -52.10 -15.60 33.07
CA LYS A 14 -50.85 -16.35 33.26
C LYS A 14 -51.11 -17.85 33.40
N ASN A 15 -50.56 -18.59 32.44
CA ASN A 15 -49.94 -19.91 32.58
C ASN A 15 -50.73 -21.07 33.21
N LEU A 16 -50.90 -22.13 32.41
CA LEU A 16 -50.44 -23.45 32.86
C LEU A 16 -49.66 -24.14 31.73
N LEU A 17 -48.42 -24.54 32.01
CA LEU A 17 -47.57 -25.30 31.10
C LEU A 17 -47.78 -26.80 31.33
N ARG A 18 -47.95 -27.60 30.27
CA ARG A 18 -47.81 -29.07 30.38
C ARG A 18 -47.33 -29.76 29.10
N ILE A 19 -46.03 -29.64 28.88
CA ILE A 19 -45.10 -30.71 28.47
C ILE A 19 -45.69 -31.84 27.59
N GLY A 20 -45.41 -31.77 26.29
CA GLY A 20 -45.49 -32.90 25.34
C GLY A 20 -44.30 -32.76 24.37
N GLY A 21 -43.42 -33.76 24.32
CA GLY A 21 -42.08 -33.58 23.75
C GLY A 21 -41.98 -33.74 22.24
N ILE A 22 -41.52 -32.70 21.54
CA ILE A 22 -40.79 -32.83 20.27
C ILE A 22 -39.51 -32.01 20.41
N VAL A 23 -38.35 -32.67 20.46
CA VAL A 23 -37.05 -32.01 20.52
C VAL A 23 -36.67 -31.53 19.13
N TRP A 24 -37.14 -30.34 18.76
CA TRP A 24 -36.60 -29.60 17.62
C TRP A 24 -35.18 -29.15 17.96
N VAL A 25 -34.20 -29.95 17.54
CA VAL A 25 -32.79 -29.52 17.51
C VAL A 25 -32.66 -28.47 16.40
N PRO A 26 -32.33 -27.21 16.69
CA PRO A 26 -31.93 -26.27 15.65
C PRO A 26 -30.56 -26.72 15.15
N LEU A 27 -30.48 -27.17 13.90
CA LEU A 27 -29.21 -27.45 13.25
C LEU A 27 -28.48 -26.12 13.02
N LEU A 28 -27.71 -25.70 14.02
CA LEU A 28 -26.79 -24.58 13.90
C LEU A 28 -25.74 -24.92 12.85
N LEU A 29 -25.97 -24.41 11.64
CA LEU A 29 -24.94 -24.29 10.62
C LEU A 29 -23.87 -23.34 11.16
N LEU A 30 -22.84 -23.89 11.81
CA LEU A 30 -21.60 -23.17 12.04
C LEU A 30 -20.94 -22.93 10.69
N SER A 31 -21.30 -21.82 10.05
CA SER A 31 -20.53 -21.23 8.98
C SER A 31 -19.16 -20.83 9.54
N THR A 32 -18.16 -21.71 9.35
CA THR A 32 -16.76 -21.44 9.66
C THR A 32 -16.20 -20.43 8.66
N LEU A 33 -16.66 -19.18 8.80
CA LEU A 33 -16.08 -18.01 8.18
C LEU A 33 -14.65 -17.87 8.69
N HIS A 34 -13.69 -18.42 7.93
CA HIS A 34 -12.26 -18.25 8.15
C HIS A 34 -11.85 -16.82 7.76
N GLY A 35 -12.43 -15.84 8.44
CA GLY A 35 -12.10 -14.41 8.35
C GLY A 35 -10.77 -14.12 9.03
N GLN A 36 -9.71 -14.84 8.66
CA GLN A 36 -8.36 -14.74 9.23
C GLN A 36 -7.62 -13.51 8.69
N PHE A 37 -8.30 -12.37 8.68
CA PHE A 37 -7.66 -11.06 8.65
C PHE A 37 -6.93 -10.84 9.98
N TYR A 38 -5.74 -10.24 9.93
CA TYR A 38 -4.89 -9.97 11.09
C TYR A 38 -5.44 -8.81 11.96
N PHE A 39 -6.62 -9.02 12.55
CA PHE A 39 -7.18 -8.15 13.59
C PHE A 39 -6.35 -8.29 14.88
N GLY A 40 -5.69 -7.22 15.32
CA GLY A 40 -4.93 -7.26 16.58
C GLY A 40 -4.03 -6.05 16.88
N ARG A 41 -3.55 -5.32 15.86
CA ARG A 41 -2.81 -4.05 16.08
C ARG A 41 -3.61 -2.87 15.54
N ASN A 42 -4.19 -2.06 16.43
CA ASN A 42 -4.68 -0.73 16.06
C ASN A 42 -3.48 0.16 15.70
N LYS A 43 -3.61 0.97 14.65
CA LYS A 43 -2.57 1.89 14.17
C LYS A 43 -2.58 3.16 15.04
N ILE A 44 -2.02 3.05 16.25
CA ILE A 44 -1.95 4.17 17.20
C ILE A 44 -0.91 5.16 16.70
N GLN A 45 -1.35 6.38 16.40
CA GLN A 45 -0.48 7.52 16.10
C GLN A 45 -0.18 8.27 17.40
N TYR A 46 1.09 8.31 17.80
CA TYR A 46 1.52 8.91 19.07
C TYR A 46 1.93 10.39 18.96
N GLU A 47 2.19 10.88 17.74
CA GLU A 47 2.79 12.20 17.50
C GLU A 47 1.93 13.11 16.61
N GLN A 48 2.06 14.42 16.83
CA GLN A 48 1.55 15.43 15.91
C GLN A 48 2.62 15.74 14.85
N PHE A 49 2.19 15.79 13.60
CA PHE A 49 3.09 15.87 12.44
C PHE A 49 3.06 17.27 11.82
N ASP A 50 4.12 18.05 12.06
CA ASP A 50 4.40 19.29 11.32
C ASP A 50 4.97 18.95 9.94
N TRP A 51 4.11 19.01 8.92
CA TRP A 51 4.46 18.69 7.53
C TRP A 51 4.80 19.95 6.73
N GLN A 52 6.05 20.01 6.29
CA GLN A 52 6.53 20.98 5.31
C GLN A 52 6.48 20.39 3.89
N VAL A 53 6.38 21.25 2.87
CA VAL A 53 6.25 20.83 1.46
C VAL A 53 7.25 21.55 0.56
N LEU A 54 8.13 20.78 -0.07
CA LEU A 54 9.05 21.24 -1.10
C LEU A 54 8.49 20.88 -2.48
N ILE A 55 8.32 21.86 -3.37
CA ILE A 55 7.74 21.68 -4.70
C ILE A 55 8.81 21.81 -5.77
N THR A 56 8.82 20.88 -6.72
CA THR A 56 9.72 20.85 -7.89
C THR A 56 8.86 20.84 -9.18
N PRO A 57 9.45 20.74 -10.39
CA PRO A 57 8.67 20.51 -11.62
C PRO A 57 7.72 19.30 -11.52
N HIS A 58 8.22 18.13 -11.11
CA HIS A 58 7.49 16.85 -11.16
C HIS A 58 7.10 16.27 -9.79
N PHE A 59 7.53 16.86 -8.66
CA PHE A 59 7.29 16.33 -7.32
C PHE A 59 6.68 17.33 -6.33
N GLN A 60 6.00 16.77 -5.33
CA GLN A 60 5.66 17.44 -4.07
C GLN A 60 6.24 16.61 -2.93
N VAL A 61 7.32 17.07 -2.31
CA VAL A 61 8.02 16.35 -1.25
C VAL A 61 7.50 16.83 0.10
N PHE A 62 6.83 15.93 0.83
CA PHE A 62 6.30 16.15 2.18
C PHE A 62 7.33 15.62 3.18
N TYR A 63 7.74 16.45 4.14
CA TYR A 63 8.81 16.15 5.08
C TYR A 63 8.62 16.87 6.42
N TYR A 64 9.27 16.40 7.48
CA TYR A 64 9.37 17.11 8.75
C TYR A 64 10.53 18.13 8.71
N PRO A 65 10.48 19.28 9.41
CA PRO A 65 11.55 20.30 9.36
C PRO A 65 12.97 19.76 9.60
N VAL A 66 13.14 18.76 10.47
CA VAL A 66 14.43 18.11 10.75
C VAL A 66 15.00 17.34 9.55
N GLU A 67 14.14 16.87 8.63
CA GLU A 67 14.52 16.13 7.42
C GLU A 67 14.80 17.05 6.22
N GLU A 68 14.81 18.37 6.35
CA GLU A 68 15.00 19.29 5.21
C GLU A 68 16.22 18.95 4.32
N PRO A 69 17.41 18.59 4.87
CA PRO A 69 18.55 18.19 4.04
C PRO A 69 18.26 16.94 3.21
N LEU A 70 17.60 15.93 3.80
CA LEU A 70 17.19 14.72 3.10
C LEU A 70 16.10 15.01 2.06
N ALA A 71 15.11 15.84 2.39
CA ALA A 71 14.04 16.22 1.47
C ALA A 71 14.57 16.96 0.24
N ARG A 72 15.59 17.81 0.39
CA ARG A 72 16.29 18.47 -0.72
C ARG A 72 17.11 17.49 -1.57
N ALA A 73 17.81 16.55 -0.95
CA ALA A 73 18.56 15.51 -1.68
C ALA A 73 17.62 14.56 -2.44
N ALA A 74 16.53 14.14 -1.79
CA ALA A 74 15.48 13.31 -2.37
C ALA A 74 14.79 13.99 -3.56
N ALA A 75 14.45 15.28 -3.43
CA ALA A 75 13.90 16.08 -4.51
C ALA A 75 14.83 16.14 -5.73
N PHE A 76 16.14 16.32 -5.51
CA PHE A 76 17.13 16.32 -6.58
C PHE A 76 17.23 14.95 -7.28
N TRP A 77 17.40 13.85 -6.53
CA TRP A 77 17.49 12.51 -7.10
C TRP A 77 16.21 12.06 -7.81
N ALA A 78 15.05 12.49 -7.33
CA ALA A 78 13.77 12.21 -7.96
C ALA A 78 13.63 12.92 -9.32
N GLU A 79 14.09 14.17 -9.45
CA GLU A 79 14.10 14.91 -10.72
C GLU A 79 15.13 14.34 -11.72
N GLU A 80 16.34 13.97 -11.28
CA GLU A 80 17.29 13.21 -12.13
C GLU A 80 16.64 11.94 -12.69
N THR A 81 16.05 11.16 -11.79
CA THR A 81 15.43 9.86 -12.11
C THR A 81 14.19 10.03 -12.99
N TYR A 82 13.39 11.08 -12.78
CA TYR A 82 12.27 11.42 -13.65
C TYR A 82 12.73 11.60 -15.10
N GLY A 83 13.81 12.37 -15.31
CA GLY A 83 14.38 12.61 -16.63
C GLY A 83 14.87 11.34 -17.33
N GLU A 84 15.43 10.38 -16.59
CA GLU A 84 15.77 9.05 -17.14
C GLU A 84 14.52 8.23 -17.48
N LEU A 85 13.56 8.15 -16.56
CA LEU A 85 12.40 7.25 -16.68
C LEU A 85 11.38 7.74 -17.70
N GLU A 86 11.18 9.05 -17.85
CA GLU A 86 10.34 9.63 -18.90
C GLU A 86 10.83 9.20 -20.30
N GLN A 87 12.15 9.20 -20.51
CA GLN A 87 12.78 8.71 -21.74
C GLN A 87 12.64 7.18 -21.88
N LYS A 88 13.03 6.40 -20.86
CA LYS A 88 12.94 4.92 -20.89
C LYS A 88 11.52 4.41 -21.12
N PHE A 89 10.52 5.04 -20.49
CA PHE A 89 9.12 4.68 -20.67
C PHE A 89 8.47 5.36 -21.88
N ASN A 90 9.05 6.43 -22.45
CA ASN A 90 8.42 7.31 -23.44
C ASN A 90 7.01 7.74 -22.97
N HIS A 91 6.95 8.32 -21.77
CA HIS A 91 5.70 8.68 -21.11
C HIS A 91 5.90 9.76 -20.02
N THR A 92 5.35 10.95 -20.25
CA THR A 92 5.28 12.06 -19.27
C THR A 92 4.17 11.84 -18.25
N LEU A 93 4.44 12.13 -16.98
CA LEU A 93 3.43 12.02 -15.91
C LEU A 93 2.48 13.23 -15.91
N ALA A 94 1.17 12.96 -15.95
CA ALA A 94 0.14 14.01 -16.06
C ALA A 94 -0.07 14.87 -14.78
N ARG A 95 0.60 14.55 -13.67
CA ARG A 95 0.55 15.30 -12.41
C ARG A 95 1.84 15.12 -11.63
N ARG A 96 2.13 16.06 -10.71
CA ARG A 96 3.21 15.90 -9.74
C ARG A 96 2.99 14.67 -8.86
N VAL A 97 4.06 13.93 -8.60
CA VAL A 97 4.06 12.76 -7.71
C VAL A 97 4.33 13.24 -6.28
N PRO A 98 3.47 12.92 -5.30
CA PRO A 98 3.79 13.15 -3.90
C PRO A 98 4.87 12.16 -3.44
N LEU A 99 5.97 12.67 -2.87
CA LEU A 99 6.96 11.89 -2.13
C LEU A 99 6.74 12.20 -0.64
N VAL A 100 6.56 11.19 0.22
CA VAL A 100 6.31 11.38 1.65
C VAL A 100 7.47 10.78 2.45
N ILE A 101 8.26 11.65 3.08
CA ILE A 101 9.48 11.29 3.81
C ILE A 101 9.21 11.28 5.31
N TYR A 102 9.46 10.15 5.96
CA TYR A 102 9.33 9.98 7.41
C TYR A 102 10.71 9.97 8.08
N SER A 103 10.87 10.63 9.23
CA SER A 103 12.16 10.72 9.97
C SER A 103 12.76 9.39 10.41
N ASN A 104 11.97 8.32 10.48
CA ASN A 104 12.44 7.00 10.88
C ASN A 104 11.41 5.91 10.53
N HIS A 105 11.81 4.65 10.64
CA HIS A 105 10.94 3.50 10.34
C HIS A 105 9.74 3.36 11.30
N LEU A 106 9.80 3.83 12.56
CA LEU A 106 8.66 3.79 13.49
C LEU A 106 7.55 4.76 13.09
N HIS A 107 7.90 5.97 12.66
CA HIS A 107 6.98 6.95 12.08
C HIS A 107 6.36 6.43 10.78
N PHE A 108 7.16 5.77 9.94
CA PHE A 108 6.71 5.10 8.73
C PHE A 108 5.78 3.91 8.99
N GLN A 109 5.96 3.15 10.07
CA GLN A 109 4.99 2.12 10.49
C GLN A 109 3.66 2.75 10.98
N GLN A 110 3.69 3.92 11.63
CA GLN A 110 2.49 4.65 12.10
C GLN A 110 1.74 5.38 10.96
N THR A 111 2.46 6.09 10.10
CA THR A 111 2.13 6.73 8.80
C THR A 111 0.71 7.21 8.46
N ASN A 112 -0.31 6.36 8.56
CA ASN A 112 -1.65 6.52 7.96
C ASN A 112 -1.66 6.74 6.42
N THR A 113 -0.65 6.26 5.69
CA THR A 113 -0.66 6.19 4.21
C THR A 113 -1.53 5.04 3.68
N ILE A 114 -1.25 3.80 4.10
CA ILE A 114 -2.03 2.58 3.80
C ILE A 114 -2.72 2.03 5.06
N PRO A 115 -3.88 1.34 4.92
CA PRO A 115 -4.63 0.82 6.07
C PRO A 115 -4.05 -0.49 6.63
N TYR A 116 -3.20 -1.18 5.89
CA TYR A 116 -2.52 -2.39 6.33
C TYR A 116 -1.30 -2.07 7.22
N LEU A 117 -0.74 -3.10 7.85
CA LEU A 117 0.61 -3.03 8.42
C LEU A 117 1.64 -3.12 7.28
N ILE A 118 2.70 -2.32 7.38
CA ILE A 118 3.87 -2.43 6.49
C ILE A 118 4.80 -3.50 7.11
N PRO A 119 5.29 -4.48 6.34
CA PRO A 119 6.29 -5.44 6.82
C PRO A 119 7.59 -4.75 7.28
N GLU A 120 8.26 -5.35 8.25
CA GLU A 120 9.64 -4.96 8.59
C GLU A 120 10.57 -5.24 7.41
N GLY A 121 11.56 -4.38 7.19
CA GLY A 121 12.49 -4.45 6.05
C GLY A 121 12.05 -3.66 4.80
N VAL A 122 10.81 -3.16 4.74
CA VAL A 122 10.36 -2.30 3.62
C VAL A 122 11.08 -0.95 3.65
N GLY A 123 11.99 -0.72 2.69
CA GLY A 123 12.78 0.51 2.54
C GLY A 123 12.02 1.69 1.92
N GLY A 124 10.83 1.45 1.35
CA GLY A 124 9.90 2.41 0.78
C GLY A 124 8.76 1.68 0.05
N PHE A 125 7.74 2.39 -0.43
CA PHE A 125 6.75 1.82 -1.36
C PHE A 125 5.96 2.88 -2.15
N PHE A 126 5.50 2.52 -3.34
CA PHE A 126 4.52 3.24 -4.14
C PHE A 126 3.08 2.85 -3.75
N GLU A 127 2.28 3.84 -3.35
CA GLU A 127 0.89 3.69 -2.97
C GLU A 127 -0.02 3.97 -4.17
N PHE A 128 -0.40 2.92 -4.88
CA PHE A 128 -1.10 2.97 -6.18
C PHE A 128 -2.41 3.78 -6.18
N VAL A 129 -3.19 3.77 -5.09
CA VAL A 129 -4.56 4.34 -5.07
C VAL A 129 -4.54 5.86 -5.09
N LYS A 130 -3.62 6.49 -4.35
CA LYS A 130 -3.40 7.94 -4.38
C LYS A 130 -2.25 8.34 -5.30
N GLY A 131 -1.42 7.37 -5.71
CA GLY A 131 -0.28 7.53 -6.60
C GLY A 131 0.81 8.40 -5.99
N ARG A 132 1.37 7.94 -4.86
CA ARG A 132 2.43 8.61 -4.09
C ARG A 132 3.50 7.62 -3.65
N VAL A 133 4.75 8.07 -3.53
CA VAL A 133 5.85 7.27 -2.98
C VAL A 133 6.01 7.60 -1.50
N VAL A 134 6.29 6.60 -0.67
CA VAL A 134 6.43 6.73 0.79
C VAL A 134 7.78 6.15 1.23
N LEU A 135 8.58 6.93 1.95
CA LEU A 135 10.00 6.66 2.23
C LEU A 135 10.33 6.87 3.72
N PRO A 136 10.75 5.83 4.48
CA PRO A 136 11.43 6.00 5.77
C PRO A 136 12.87 6.47 5.56
N ASN A 137 13.31 7.47 6.32
CA ASN A 137 14.74 7.69 6.52
C ASN A 137 15.33 6.49 7.28
N ASN A 138 16.30 5.82 6.65
CA ASN A 138 17.02 4.66 7.19
C ASN A 138 18.47 5.00 7.60
N GLY A 139 18.86 6.28 7.51
CA GLY A 139 20.22 6.77 7.77
C GLY A 139 21.19 6.65 6.57
N SER A 140 20.81 5.98 5.48
CA SER A 140 21.67 5.72 4.32
C SER A 140 21.22 6.50 3.08
N MET A 141 21.96 7.55 2.75
CA MET A 141 21.73 8.36 1.54
C MET A 141 21.83 7.55 0.24
N TYR A 142 22.65 6.49 0.23
CA TYR A 142 22.82 5.61 -0.93
C TYR A 142 21.56 4.75 -1.16
N ASP A 143 21.07 4.10 -0.10
CA ASP A 143 19.88 3.24 -0.18
C ASP A 143 18.62 4.08 -0.39
N PHE A 144 18.53 5.27 0.21
CA PHE A 144 17.43 6.20 -0.05
C PHE A 144 17.38 6.63 -1.53
N ARG A 145 18.53 6.82 -2.18
CA ARG A 145 18.62 7.05 -3.64
C ARG A 145 18.23 5.80 -4.44
N LYS A 146 18.66 4.59 -4.05
CA LYS A 146 18.22 3.32 -4.68
C LYS A 146 16.69 3.20 -4.63
N VAL A 147 16.08 3.36 -3.45
CA VAL A 147 14.63 3.21 -3.25
C VAL A 147 13.83 4.26 -4.04
N ILE A 148 14.25 5.53 -4.05
CA ILE A 148 13.61 6.54 -4.93
C ILE A 148 13.56 6.05 -6.37
N ARG A 149 14.64 5.46 -6.88
CA ARG A 149 14.68 4.96 -8.25
C ARG A 149 13.75 3.77 -8.47
N HIS A 150 13.72 2.82 -7.54
CA HIS A 150 12.81 1.67 -7.56
C HIS A 150 11.35 2.09 -7.64
N GLU A 151 10.92 2.94 -6.70
CA GLU A 151 9.51 3.35 -6.60
C GLU A 151 9.06 4.25 -7.75
N LEU A 152 9.98 5.02 -8.34
CA LEU A 152 9.66 5.78 -9.55
C LEU A 152 9.48 4.87 -10.78
N VAL A 153 10.16 3.72 -10.88
CA VAL A 153 9.85 2.74 -11.95
C VAL A 153 8.41 2.24 -11.82
N HIS A 154 7.95 1.96 -10.60
CA HIS A 154 6.55 1.59 -10.33
C HIS A 154 5.56 2.70 -10.68
N VAL A 155 5.87 3.96 -10.33
CA VAL A 155 5.07 5.14 -10.70
C VAL A 155 4.89 5.23 -12.23
N PHE A 156 5.98 5.22 -12.99
CA PHE A 156 5.92 5.37 -14.45
C PHE A 156 5.29 4.15 -15.13
N MET A 157 5.54 2.93 -14.65
CA MET A 157 4.91 1.71 -15.15
C MET A 157 3.39 1.77 -14.99
N TYR A 158 2.91 2.09 -13.78
CA TYR A 158 1.49 2.23 -13.47
C TYR A 158 0.83 3.35 -14.27
N ALA A 159 1.48 4.52 -14.38
CA ALA A 159 0.98 5.65 -15.17
C ALA A 159 0.83 5.28 -16.67
N LYS A 160 1.86 4.69 -17.27
CA LYS A 160 1.86 4.30 -18.69
C LYS A 160 0.82 3.22 -18.99
N ILE A 161 0.66 2.22 -18.10
CA ILE A 161 -0.35 1.18 -18.22
C ILE A 161 -1.75 1.78 -18.16
N ASN A 162 -2.03 2.63 -17.17
CA ASN A 162 -3.35 3.26 -17.02
C ASN A 162 -3.68 4.20 -18.20
N ALA A 163 -2.71 4.97 -18.69
CA ALA A 163 -2.87 5.80 -19.87
C ALA A 163 -3.22 4.97 -21.12
N LYS A 164 -2.62 3.78 -21.27
CA LYS A 164 -2.94 2.85 -22.39
C LYS A 164 -4.27 2.14 -22.22
N ALA A 165 -4.63 1.75 -21.01
CA ALA A 165 -5.94 1.17 -20.68
C ALA A 165 -7.08 2.16 -20.99
N GLN A 166 -6.94 3.42 -20.54
CA GLN A 166 -7.87 4.51 -20.85
C GLN A 166 -7.96 4.79 -22.36
N GLN A 167 -6.83 4.85 -23.07
CA GLN A 167 -6.81 5.01 -24.54
C GLN A 167 -7.52 3.86 -25.29
N ALA A 168 -7.51 2.64 -24.73
CA ALA A 168 -8.19 1.49 -25.29
C ALA A 168 -9.66 1.34 -24.82
N GLY A 169 -10.15 2.22 -23.93
CA GLY A 169 -11.46 2.10 -23.29
C GLY A 169 -11.58 0.91 -22.34
N THR A 170 -10.47 0.29 -21.94
CA THR A 170 -10.45 -0.92 -21.10
C THR A 170 -10.20 -0.58 -19.64
N TRP A 171 -11.09 -1.05 -18.75
CA TRP A 171 -10.94 -0.91 -17.30
C TRP A 171 -10.27 -2.14 -16.66
N ASN A 172 -10.37 -3.30 -17.31
CA ASN A 172 -9.70 -4.54 -16.90
C ASN A 172 -8.40 -4.77 -17.70
N TYR A 173 -7.39 -3.93 -17.48
CA TYR A 173 -6.04 -4.24 -17.96
C TYR A 173 -5.39 -5.28 -17.02
N ARG A 174 -4.88 -6.39 -17.55
CA ARG A 174 -4.16 -7.38 -16.73
C ARG A 174 -2.79 -6.81 -16.39
N HIS A 175 -2.56 -6.52 -15.10
CA HIS A 175 -1.26 -6.11 -14.60
C HIS A 175 -0.15 -7.12 -15.01
N PRO A 176 1.09 -6.64 -15.27
CA PRO A 176 2.22 -7.54 -15.48
C PRO A 176 2.44 -8.46 -14.27
N PRO A 177 3.02 -9.66 -14.47
CA PRO A 177 3.35 -10.57 -13.37
C PRO A 177 4.43 -9.96 -12.46
N LEU A 178 4.42 -10.34 -11.18
CA LEU A 178 5.21 -9.68 -10.12
C LEU A 178 6.73 -9.68 -10.39
N TRP A 179 7.28 -10.75 -10.98
CA TRP A 179 8.70 -10.81 -11.35
C TRP A 179 9.09 -9.73 -12.37
N PHE A 180 8.15 -9.30 -13.21
CA PHE A 180 8.38 -8.25 -14.20
C PHE A 180 8.23 -6.86 -13.57
N THR A 181 7.31 -6.67 -12.63
CA THR A 181 7.16 -5.37 -11.94
C THR A 181 8.36 -5.08 -11.06
N GLU A 182 8.69 -5.98 -10.13
CA GLU A 182 9.81 -5.79 -9.21
C GLU A 182 11.15 -5.96 -9.92
N GLY A 183 11.29 -6.97 -10.79
CA GLY A 183 12.54 -7.22 -11.50
C GLY A 183 12.96 -6.08 -12.45
N LEU A 184 12.00 -5.36 -13.05
CA LEU A 184 12.33 -4.14 -13.81
C LEU A 184 12.65 -2.96 -12.89
N ALA A 185 11.99 -2.85 -11.74
CA ALA A 185 12.24 -1.80 -10.77
C ALA A 185 13.64 -1.90 -10.17
N GLU A 186 14.06 -3.10 -9.73
CA GLU A 186 15.44 -3.37 -9.28
C GLU A 186 16.45 -3.12 -10.41
N TRP A 187 16.21 -3.70 -11.60
CA TRP A 187 17.13 -3.58 -12.73
C TRP A 187 17.35 -2.12 -13.19
N TRP A 188 16.39 -1.23 -13.00
CA TRP A 188 16.51 0.19 -13.34
C TRP A 188 16.89 1.10 -12.16
N SER A 189 16.75 0.62 -10.92
CA SER A 189 17.20 1.32 -9.72
C SER A 189 18.69 1.11 -9.46
N THR A 190 19.18 -0.13 -9.54
CA THR A 190 20.57 -0.53 -9.22
C THR A 190 21.37 -1.03 -10.43
N GLY A 191 20.77 -1.85 -11.29
CA GLY A 191 21.45 -2.58 -12.38
C GLY A 191 21.93 -3.96 -11.95
N TRP A 192 23.12 -4.39 -12.39
CA TRP A 192 23.77 -5.59 -11.87
C TRP A 192 24.79 -5.19 -10.81
N ASP A 193 24.43 -5.31 -9.54
CA ASP A 193 25.36 -5.10 -8.42
C ASP A 193 25.74 -6.42 -7.73
N THR A 194 26.62 -6.34 -6.73
CA THR A 194 27.14 -7.51 -6.02
C THR A 194 26.05 -8.30 -5.31
N GLU A 195 24.95 -7.66 -4.89
CA GLU A 195 23.83 -8.32 -4.23
C GLU A 195 23.02 -9.14 -5.23
N ALA A 196 22.73 -8.57 -6.41
CA ALA A 196 22.14 -9.30 -7.53
C ALA A 196 23.02 -10.49 -7.98
N GLU A 197 24.35 -10.32 -8.04
CA GLU A 197 25.26 -11.43 -8.37
C GLU A 197 25.21 -12.54 -7.31
N MET A 198 25.25 -12.20 -6.02
CA MET A 198 25.17 -13.18 -4.93
C MET A 198 23.85 -13.96 -4.95
N VAL A 199 22.71 -13.27 -5.09
CA VAL A 199 21.37 -13.89 -5.10
C VAL A 199 21.21 -14.85 -6.30
N ILE A 200 21.59 -14.42 -7.50
CA ILE A 200 21.48 -15.27 -8.69
C ILE A 200 22.48 -16.45 -8.64
N ARG A 201 23.68 -16.24 -8.08
CA ARG A 201 24.68 -17.30 -7.91
C ARG A 201 24.25 -18.33 -6.87
N ASP A 202 23.64 -17.92 -5.76
CA ASP A 202 23.08 -18.86 -4.79
C ASP A 202 21.94 -19.68 -5.40
N ALA A 203 21.00 -19.00 -6.09
CA ALA A 203 19.89 -19.67 -6.75
C ALA A 203 20.33 -20.65 -7.85
N LEU A 204 21.44 -20.36 -8.55
CA LEU A 204 22.08 -21.26 -9.51
C LEU A 204 22.74 -22.48 -8.83
N LEU A 205 23.36 -22.30 -7.67
CA LEU A 205 24.08 -23.37 -6.95
C LEU A 205 23.14 -24.31 -6.18
N HIS A 206 21.92 -23.88 -5.88
CA HIS A 206 20.92 -24.63 -5.13
C HIS A 206 19.69 -25.06 -5.98
N ASP A 207 19.77 -25.00 -7.31
CA ASP A 207 18.69 -25.33 -8.26
C ASP A 207 17.36 -24.57 -7.99
N HIS A 208 17.43 -23.37 -7.40
CA HIS A 208 16.28 -22.51 -7.12
C HIS A 208 15.86 -21.61 -8.30
N LEU A 209 16.56 -21.67 -9.44
CA LEU A 209 16.21 -20.90 -10.65
C LEU A 209 14.91 -21.40 -11.28
N LEU A 210 13.83 -20.65 -11.06
CA LEU A 210 12.52 -20.94 -11.63
C LEU A 210 12.50 -20.72 -13.16
N PRO A 211 11.91 -21.63 -13.96
CA PRO A 211 11.67 -21.38 -15.38
C PRO A 211 10.59 -20.32 -15.59
N LEU A 212 10.71 -19.49 -16.63
CA LEU A 212 9.78 -18.38 -16.93
C LEU A 212 8.30 -18.78 -16.92
N GLY A 213 7.97 -20.00 -17.40
CA GLY A 213 6.61 -20.54 -17.41
C GLY A 213 6.01 -20.85 -16.02
N SER A 214 6.79 -20.73 -14.94
CA SER A 214 6.35 -20.89 -13.55
C SER A 214 6.25 -19.57 -12.77
N MET A 215 6.59 -18.45 -13.40
CA MET A 215 6.56 -17.11 -12.78
C MET A 215 5.28 -16.30 -13.10
N SER A 216 4.27 -16.91 -13.75
CA SER A 216 3.16 -16.21 -14.44
C SER A 216 1.95 -15.80 -13.58
#